data_AF-A0AA97PGC5-F1
#
_entry.id   AF-A0AA97PGC5-F1
#
_cell.length_a   1.000
_cell.length_b   1.000
_cell.length_c   1.000
_cell.angle_alpha   90.00
_cell.angle_beta   90.00
_cell.angle_gamma   90.00
#
_symmetry.space_group_name_H-M   'P 1'
#
loop_
_entity.id
_entity.type
_entity.pdbx_description
1 polymer ?
#
loop_
_entity_poly.entity_id
_entity_poly.type
_entity_poly.pdbx_seq_one_letter_code
_entity_poly.pdbx_strand_id
1 'polypeptide(L)'
;MSELGKPLVVTLLGDQLDDTPLLELDEISSILWANWPGQDGGVAVMKLITGQESPAGRLPVTQYPSSYTEQIPMTDMNLRPTCKYPGRTYRWYNKSIKPFGFGLHYTTFKAEIVTSFPATLKISDLVGRCTNQFPDTCEAPPLPVSITNTGNRTSDYVALAYLSGDYGPKPYPIKTLSAYTRLRGITPGQTATAELKWTLGDIARHDKEGNTVLYPGKYTITIDEPTLTTASFVLEGDAAVLDEWPAPAM
;
A
#
# COMPACT_ATOMS: atom_id res chain seq x y z
N MET A 1 -28.53 -13.23 -14.83
CA MET A 1 -28.34 -11.92 -15.51
C MET A 1 -27.12 -11.95 -16.42
N SER A 2 -26.02 -12.60 -16.00
CA SER A 2 -24.83 -12.90 -16.83
C SER A 2 -25.18 -13.55 -18.17
N GLU A 3 -26.14 -14.48 -18.19
CA GLU A 3 -26.55 -15.25 -19.38
C GLU A 3 -27.26 -14.44 -20.49
N LEU A 4 -27.50 -13.13 -20.30
CA LEU A 4 -28.30 -12.31 -21.23
C LEU A 4 -27.50 -11.76 -22.42
N GLY A 5 -26.19 -12.03 -22.51
CA GLY A 5 -25.34 -11.57 -23.61
C GLY A 5 -25.17 -10.04 -23.70
N LYS A 6 -25.37 -9.33 -22.59
CA LYS A 6 -25.20 -7.88 -22.49
C LYS A 6 -24.00 -7.53 -21.60
N PRO A 7 -23.28 -6.42 -21.86
CA PRO A 7 -22.25 -5.94 -20.95
C PRO A 7 -22.82 -5.77 -19.53
N LEU A 8 -22.16 -6.39 -18.55
CA LEU A 8 -22.61 -6.40 -17.17
C LEU A 8 -21.54 -5.75 -16.28
N VAL A 9 -21.94 -4.65 -15.62
CA VAL A 9 -21.12 -3.96 -14.62
C VAL A 9 -21.76 -4.16 -13.25
N VAL A 10 -20.99 -4.66 -12.29
CA VAL A 10 -21.42 -4.83 -10.90
C VAL A 10 -20.86 -3.70 -10.07
N THR A 11 -21.74 -2.93 -9.43
CA THR A 11 -21.33 -1.92 -8.44
C THR A 11 -21.55 -2.47 -7.04
N LEU A 12 -20.48 -2.70 -6.31
CA LEU A 12 -20.49 -3.20 -4.95
C LEU A 12 -20.54 -2.02 -3.97
N LEU A 13 -21.51 -2.07 -3.06
CA LEU A 13 -21.67 -1.11 -1.96
C LEU A 13 -21.38 -1.80 -0.63
N GLY A 14 -21.12 -1.01 0.39
CA GLY A 14 -20.82 -1.50 1.73
C GLY A 14 -19.38 -1.98 1.92
N ASP A 15 -19.17 -2.77 2.96
CA ASP A 15 -17.86 -3.34 3.30
C ASP A 15 -17.43 -4.42 2.31
N GLN A 16 -16.14 -4.75 2.31
CA GLN A 16 -15.59 -5.74 1.39
C GLN A 16 -16.06 -7.14 1.75
N LEU A 17 -16.58 -7.86 0.75
CA LEU A 17 -16.97 -9.27 0.84
C LEU A 17 -16.05 -10.14 -0.03
N ASP A 18 -16.25 -11.46 0.01
CA ASP A 18 -15.57 -12.40 -0.87
C ASP A 18 -16.15 -12.30 -2.29
N ASP A 19 -15.43 -11.63 -3.20
CA ASP A 19 -15.85 -11.47 -4.60
C ASP A 19 -15.50 -12.66 -5.50
N THR A 20 -14.95 -13.76 -4.96
CA THR A 20 -14.58 -14.94 -5.76
C THR A 20 -15.73 -15.40 -6.67
N PRO A 21 -16.99 -15.51 -6.20
CA PRO A 21 -18.10 -15.92 -7.07
C PRO A 21 -18.40 -14.94 -8.21
N LEU A 22 -18.05 -13.66 -8.08
CA LEU A 22 -18.23 -12.66 -9.13
C LEU A 22 -17.06 -12.69 -10.12
N LEU A 23 -15.84 -12.89 -9.62
CA LEU A 23 -14.62 -12.92 -10.43
C LEU A 23 -14.51 -14.18 -11.30
N GLU A 24 -15.18 -15.28 -10.93
CA GLU A 24 -15.24 -16.53 -11.70
C GLU A 24 -16.25 -16.50 -12.86
N LEU A 25 -17.08 -15.46 -12.96
CA LEU A 25 -18.08 -15.32 -14.03
C LEU A 25 -17.54 -14.47 -15.18
N ASP A 26 -17.22 -15.11 -16.31
CA ASP A 26 -16.69 -14.46 -17.51
C ASP A 26 -17.63 -13.38 -18.08
N GLU A 27 -18.94 -13.45 -17.79
CA GLU A 27 -19.90 -12.46 -18.27
C GLU A 27 -19.86 -11.14 -17.48
N ILE A 28 -19.26 -11.11 -16.28
CA ILE A 28 -19.07 -9.88 -15.52
C ILE A 28 -17.91 -9.10 -16.12
N SER A 29 -18.25 -8.04 -16.84
CA SER A 29 -17.27 -7.23 -17.56
C SER A 29 -16.46 -6.33 -16.64
N SER A 30 -17.03 -5.88 -15.51
CA SER A 30 -16.35 -4.99 -14.57
C SER A 30 -17.01 -5.01 -13.19
N ILE A 31 -16.19 -4.80 -12.16
CA ILE A 31 -16.61 -4.64 -10.77
C ILE A 31 -16.10 -3.28 -10.27
N LEU A 32 -17.00 -2.45 -9.74
CA LEU A 32 -16.69 -1.18 -9.09
C LEU A 32 -17.09 -1.26 -7.62
N TRP A 33 -16.13 -1.25 -6.70
CA TRP A 33 -16.42 -1.07 -5.29
C TRP A 33 -16.54 0.41 -4.94
N ALA A 34 -17.74 0.83 -4.56
CA ALA A 34 -18.09 2.22 -4.24
C ALA A 34 -18.34 2.44 -2.74
N ASN A 35 -18.20 1.40 -1.90
CA ASN A 35 -18.36 1.47 -0.44
C ASN A 35 -19.69 2.15 -0.05
N TRP A 36 -19.65 3.18 0.80
CA TRP A 36 -20.76 4.02 1.26
C TRP A 36 -20.56 5.44 0.70
N PRO A 37 -20.99 5.71 -0.55
CA PRO A 37 -20.53 6.90 -1.29
C PRO A 37 -21.26 8.21 -0.91
N GLY A 38 -22.07 8.20 0.16
CA GLY A 38 -22.72 9.38 0.72
C GLY A 38 -23.85 9.97 -0.14
N GLN A 39 -24.25 11.21 0.19
CA GLN A 39 -25.42 11.89 -0.40
C GLN A 39 -25.36 12.05 -1.92
N ASP A 40 -24.17 12.25 -2.48
CA ASP A 40 -23.95 12.42 -3.93
C ASP A 40 -23.35 11.16 -4.57
N GLY A 41 -23.45 10.03 -3.87
CA GLY A 41 -22.80 8.79 -4.27
C GLY A 41 -23.29 8.23 -5.59
N GLY A 42 -24.60 8.32 -5.86
CA GLY A 42 -25.17 7.92 -7.15
C GLY A 42 -24.60 8.74 -8.32
N VAL A 43 -24.44 10.05 -8.14
CA VAL A 43 -23.84 10.93 -9.15
C VAL A 43 -22.37 10.57 -9.36
N ALA A 44 -21.61 10.38 -8.27
CA ALA A 44 -20.19 10.02 -8.35
C ALA A 44 -19.97 8.68 -9.07
N VAL A 45 -20.73 7.65 -8.71
CA VAL A 45 -20.68 6.32 -9.35
C VAL A 45 -21.02 6.42 -10.83
N MET A 46 -22.09 7.14 -11.19
CA MET A 46 -22.46 7.28 -12.60
C MET A 46 -21.41 8.04 -13.40
N LYS A 47 -20.77 9.08 -12.86
CA LYS A 47 -19.66 9.78 -13.53
C LYS A 47 -18.47 8.86 -13.83
N LEU A 48 -18.20 7.88 -12.98
CA LEU A 48 -17.18 6.87 -13.24
C LEU A 48 -17.65 5.92 -14.34
N ILE A 49 -18.83 5.31 -14.19
CA ILE A 49 -19.37 4.32 -15.13
C ILE A 49 -19.52 4.90 -16.55
N THR A 50 -19.97 6.15 -16.68
CA THR A 50 -20.12 6.81 -17.99
C THR A 50 -18.81 7.29 -18.59
N GLY A 51 -17.71 7.22 -17.85
CA GLY A 51 -16.44 7.79 -18.27
C GLY A 51 -16.48 9.33 -18.36
N GLN A 52 -17.26 10.00 -17.52
CA GLN A 52 -17.09 11.43 -17.29
C GLN A 52 -15.83 11.71 -16.44
N GLU A 53 -15.54 10.83 -15.48
CA GLU A 53 -14.37 10.90 -14.59
C GLU A 53 -13.53 9.61 -14.69
N SER A 54 -12.26 9.65 -14.26
CA SER A 54 -11.38 8.46 -14.19
C SER A 54 -11.30 7.91 -12.76
N PRO A 55 -11.47 6.60 -12.54
CA PRO A 55 -11.20 6.01 -11.23
C PRO A 55 -9.70 6.04 -10.93
N ALA A 56 -9.38 6.35 -9.69
CA ALA A 56 -8.02 6.28 -9.14
C ALA A 56 -8.02 5.82 -7.67
N GLY A 57 -9.14 5.29 -7.19
CA GLY A 57 -9.25 4.73 -5.85
C GLY A 57 -8.46 3.43 -5.72
N ARG A 58 -8.00 3.14 -4.51
CA ARG A 58 -7.22 1.95 -4.14
C ARG A 58 -7.92 1.30 -2.95
N LEU A 59 -7.90 -0.03 -2.85
CA LEU A 59 -8.47 -0.73 -1.70
C LEU A 59 -7.71 -0.37 -0.41
N PRO A 60 -8.37 0.21 0.61
CA PRO A 60 -7.75 0.49 1.90
C PRO A 60 -7.76 -0.73 2.84
N VAL A 61 -8.32 -1.85 2.39
CA VAL A 61 -8.42 -3.11 3.15
C VAL A 61 -8.10 -4.28 2.22
N THR A 62 -7.63 -5.38 2.79
CA THR A 62 -7.46 -6.64 2.05
C THR A 62 -8.82 -7.29 1.85
N GLN A 63 -9.11 -7.76 0.63
CA GLN A 63 -10.23 -8.66 0.40
C GLN A 63 -9.82 -10.10 0.71
N TYR A 64 -10.41 -10.65 1.77
CA TYR A 64 -10.16 -12.02 2.22
C TYR A 64 -11.16 -12.99 1.59
N PRO A 65 -10.76 -14.25 1.32
CA PRO A 65 -11.72 -15.31 1.07
C PRO A 65 -12.53 -15.58 2.33
N SER A 66 -13.77 -16.01 2.15
CA SER A 66 -14.71 -16.40 3.22
C SER A 66 -14.09 -17.40 4.20
N SER A 67 -13.30 -18.36 3.70
CA SER A 67 -12.57 -19.33 4.52
C SER A 67 -11.54 -18.72 5.49
N TYR A 68 -11.20 -17.45 5.36
CA TYR A 68 -10.28 -16.78 6.29
C TYR A 68 -10.84 -16.74 7.72
N THR A 69 -12.15 -16.50 7.87
CA THR A 69 -12.78 -16.40 9.20
C THR A 69 -12.84 -17.74 9.93
N GLU A 70 -12.66 -18.85 9.23
CA GLU A 70 -12.58 -20.20 9.79
C GLU A 70 -11.14 -20.55 10.23
N GLN A 71 -10.14 -19.83 9.73
CA GLN A 71 -8.71 -20.10 10.00
C GLN A 71 -8.18 -19.39 11.25
N ILE A 72 -8.86 -18.35 11.74
CA ILE A 72 -8.42 -17.59 12.91
C ILE A 72 -9.62 -17.08 13.72
N PRO A 73 -9.65 -17.24 15.06
CA PRO A 73 -10.66 -16.59 15.89
C PRO A 73 -10.59 -15.07 15.71
N MET A 74 -11.71 -14.41 15.41
CA MET A 74 -11.72 -12.95 15.25
C MET A 74 -11.35 -12.18 16.53
N THR A 75 -11.31 -12.85 17.67
CA THR A 75 -10.84 -12.33 18.96
C THR A 75 -9.33 -12.44 19.16
N ASP A 76 -8.60 -13.19 18.32
CA ASP A 76 -7.14 -13.27 18.40
C ASP A 76 -6.50 -12.01 17.79
N MET A 77 -5.86 -11.19 18.61
CA MET A 77 -5.27 -9.92 18.18
C MET A 77 -3.87 -10.06 17.57
N ASN A 78 -3.29 -11.27 17.53
CA ASN A 78 -1.98 -11.49 16.94
C ASN A 78 -2.01 -11.23 15.43
N LEU A 79 -1.17 -10.30 14.98
CA LEU A 79 -1.05 -9.97 13.55
C LEU A 79 -0.16 -10.96 12.79
N ARG A 80 0.89 -11.46 13.44
CA ARG A 80 1.95 -12.27 12.82
C ARG A 80 1.46 -13.69 12.55
N PRO A 81 1.92 -14.33 11.45
CA PRO A 81 1.54 -15.69 11.15
C PRO A 81 2.21 -16.68 12.12
N THR A 82 1.58 -17.83 12.31
CA THR A 82 2.11 -18.97 13.06
C THR A 82 1.85 -20.25 12.26
N CYS A 83 2.27 -21.43 12.76
CA CYS A 83 1.91 -22.70 12.13
C CYS A 83 0.38 -22.95 12.07
N LYS A 84 -0.40 -22.24 12.89
CA LYS A 84 -1.87 -22.38 12.95
C LYS A 84 -2.61 -21.19 12.34
N TYR A 85 -1.96 -20.03 12.25
CA TYR A 85 -2.60 -18.79 11.82
C TYR A 85 -1.93 -18.20 10.58
N PRO A 86 -2.71 -17.82 9.55
CA PRO A 86 -2.17 -17.33 8.29
C PRO A 86 -1.67 -15.87 8.36
N GLY A 87 -1.75 -15.22 9.52
CA GLY A 87 -1.47 -13.80 9.70
C GLY A 87 -2.67 -12.90 9.37
N ARG A 88 -2.59 -11.63 9.78
CA ARG A 88 -3.60 -10.60 9.55
C ARG A 88 -3.04 -9.44 8.75
N THR A 89 -3.91 -8.75 8.02
CA THR A 89 -3.58 -7.62 7.11
C THR A 89 -2.68 -8.02 5.94
N TYR A 90 -2.53 -7.12 4.96
CA TYR A 90 -1.60 -7.29 3.84
C TYR A 90 -0.13 -7.45 4.27
N ARG A 91 0.22 -7.04 5.51
CA ARG A 91 1.59 -7.14 6.02
C ARG A 91 1.99 -8.59 6.30
N TRP A 92 1.03 -9.47 6.57
CA TRP A 92 1.30 -10.83 7.05
C TRP A 92 0.51 -11.93 6.33
N TYR A 93 -0.53 -11.56 5.56
CA TYR A 93 -1.37 -12.49 4.81
C TYR A 93 -1.11 -12.38 3.30
N ASN A 94 -0.86 -13.52 2.64
CA ASN A 94 -0.48 -13.59 1.22
C ASN A 94 -1.49 -14.29 0.30
N LYS A 95 -2.70 -14.59 0.78
CA LYS A 95 -3.74 -15.32 0.02
C LYS A 95 -5.01 -14.48 -0.19
N SER A 96 -4.85 -13.18 -0.45
CA SER A 96 -5.97 -12.27 -0.69
C SER A 96 -6.59 -12.50 -2.07
N ILE A 97 -7.90 -12.29 -2.19
CA ILE A 97 -8.59 -12.26 -3.50
C ILE A 97 -8.19 -11.00 -4.25
N LYS A 98 -8.30 -9.84 -3.56
CA LYS A 98 -7.72 -8.57 -3.98
C LYS A 98 -6.87 -8.00 -2.84
N PRO A 99 -5.60 -7.68 -3.09
CA PRO A 99 -4.70 -7.19 -2.06
C PRO A 99 -5.04 -5.74 -1.66
N PHE A 100 -4.63 -5.36 -0.45
CA PHE A 100 -4.58 -3.95 -0.05
C PHE A 100 -3.80 -3.13 -1.07
N GLY A 101 -4.31 -1.95 -1.41
CA GLY A 101 -3.72 -1.07 -2.41
C GLY A 101 -4.11 -1.41 -3.85
N PHE A 102 -4.83 -2.51 -4.11
CA PHE A 102 -5.29 -2.83 -5.46
C PHE A 102 -6.27 -1.77 -5.98
N GLY A 103 -6.12 -1.37 -7.24
CA GLY A 103 -7.02 -0.44 -7.92
C GLY A 103 -6.66 -0.36 -9.41
N LEU A 104 -7.67 -0.16 -10.26
CA LEU A 104 -7.49 -0.05 -11.70
C LEU A 104 -7.80 1.37 -12.18
N HIS A 105 -7.29 1.69 -13.36
CA HIS A 105 -7.49 2.96 -14.05
C HIS A 105 -8.13 2.73 -15.42
N TYR A 106 -8.78 3.75 -15.98
CA TYR A 106 -9.23 3.73 -17.39
C TYR A 106 -8.09 4.06 -18.37
N THR A 107 -6.86 4.06 -17.89
CA THR A 107 -5.64 4.31 -18.66
C THR A 107 -4.50 3.48 -18.08
N THR A 108 -3.34 3.46 -18.74
CA THR A 108 -2.17 2.72 -18.28
C THR A 108 -1.09 3.66 -17.78
N PHE A 109 -0.35 3.24 -16.76
CA PHE A 109 0.74 4.01 -16.18
C PHE A 109 2.03 3.20 -16.16
N LYS A 110 3.15 3.91 -16.33
CA LYS A 110 4.50 3.40 -16.06
C LYS A 110 5.08 4.17 -14.89
N ALA A 111 5.71 3.46 -13.94
CA ALA A 111 6.39 4.07 -12.81
C ALA A 111 7.90 3.79 -12.85
N GLU A 112 8.71 4.78 -12.52
CA GLU A 112 10.17 4.67 -12.42
C GLU A 112 10.64 5.40 -11.16
N ILE A 113 11.41 4.71 -10.32
CA ILE A 113 12.09 5.35 -9.19
C ILE A 113 13.27 6.15 -9.75
N VAL A 114 13.35 7.44 -9.41
CA VAL A 114 14.40 8.31 -9.94
C VAL A 114 15.74 7.91 -9.32
N THR A 115 16.78 7.81 -10.17
CA THR A 115 18.11 7.31 -9.82
C THR A 115 18.86 8.13 -8.78
N SER A 116 18.37 9.33 -8.44
CA SER A 116 18.94 10.19 -7.40
C SER A 116 18.71 9.67 -5.97
N PHE A 117 17.85 8.67 -5.78
CA PHE A 117 17.63 8.09 -4.45
C PHE A 117 18.90 7.35 -3.96
N PRO A 118 19.43 7.65 -2.76
CA PRO A 118 20.68 7.06 -2.30
C PRO A 118 20.61 5.53 -2.15
N ALA A 119 21.58 4.83 -2.72
CA ALA A 119 21.69 3.37 -2.57
C ALA A 119 22.09 2.95 -1.14
N THR A 120 22.78 3.83 -0.43
CA THR A 120 23.24 3.60 0.95
C THR A 120 22.99 4.86 1.78
N LEU A 121 22.48 4.66 3.00
CA LEU A 121 22.28 5.71 4.00
C LEU A 121 22.84 5.22 5.34
N LYS A 122 23.49 6.09 6.10
CA LYS A 122 23.97 5.77 7.45
C LYS A 122 22.91 6.16 8.48
N ILE A 123 22.62 5.25 9.41
CA ILE A 123 21.67 5.49 10.49
C ILE A 123 22.13 6.67 11.36
N SER A 124 23.43 6.77 11.65
CA SER A 124 24.02 7.90 12.38
C SER A 124 23.74 9.26 11.74
N ASP A 125 23.78 9.33 10.40
CA ASP A 125 23.60 10.57 9.66
C ASP A 125 22.12 10.95 9.57
N LEU A 126 21.22 9.97 9.55
CA LEU A 126 19.78 10.18 9.58
C LEU A 126 19.35 10.71 10.96
N VAL A 127 19.76 10.03 12.03
CA VAL A 127 19.41 10.41 13.41
C VAL A 127 20.15 11.70 13.82
N GLY A 128 21.41 11.87 13.45
CA GLY A 128 22.19 13.06 13.79
C GLY A 128 21.72 14.36 13.12
N ARG A 129 20.99 14.26 12.00
CA ARG A 129 20.32 15.42 11.36
C ARG A 129 18.96 15.75 11.96
N CYS A 130 18.42 14.85 12.79
CA CYS A 130 17.11 15.05 13.40
C CYS A 130 17.19 16.11 14.51
N THR A 131 16.31 17.10 14.44
CA THR A 131 16.18 18.16 15.47
C THR A 131 14.82 18.13 16.16
N ASN A 132 13.94 17.21 15.76
CA ASN A 132 12.62 17.05 16.38
C ASN A 132 12.77 16.43 17.77
N GLN A 133 11.84 16.76 18.66
CA GLN A 133 11.73 16.12 19.98
C GLN A 133 11.53 14.60 19.88
N PHE A 134 10.83 14.14 18.85
CA PHE A 134 10.50 12.75 18.62
C PHE A 134 11.22 12.28 17.33
N PRO A 135 12.33 11.52 17.45
CA PRO A 135 13.16 11.14 16.30
C PRO A 135 12.45 10.36 15.20
N ASP A 136 11.43 9.58 15.54
CA ASP A 136 10.57 8.86 14.61
C ASP A 136 9.84 9.83 13.65
N THR A 137 9.53 11.05 14.07
CA THR A 137 8.86 12.05 13.23
C THR A 137 9.78 12.80 12.28
N CYS A 138 11.10 12.61 12.37
CA CYS A 138 12.04 13.30 11.49
C CYS A 138 11.94 12.81 10.05
N GLU A 139 12.04 13.75 9.10
CA GLU A 139 11.97 13.42 7.67
C GLU A 139 13.16 12.56 7.24
N ALA A 140 12.87 11.46 6.53
CA ALA A 140 13.86 10.72 5.77
C ALA A 140 13.99 11.31 4.35
N PRO A 141 15.09 11.04 3.62
CA PRO A 141 15.22 11.47 2.23
C PRO A 141 13.99 11.06 1.41
N PRO A 142 13.31 12.01 0.73
CA PRO A 142 12.09 11.69 -0.01
C PRO A 142 12.40 10.73 -1.16
N LEU A 143 11.39 9.96 -1.56
CA LEU A 143 11.48 9.05 -2.70
C LEU A 143 10.77 9.67 -3.91
N PRO A 144 11.51 10.25 -4.87
CA PRO A 144 10.96 10.71 -6.13
C PRO A 144 10.62 9.53 -7.05
N VAL A 145 9.38 9.46 -7.50
CA VAL A 145 8.89 8.45 -8.45
C VAL A 145 8.24 9.13 -9.65
N SER A 146 8.78 8.90 -10.84
CA SER A 146 8.19 9.37 -12.09
C SER A 146 7.03 8.47 -12.49
N ILE A 147 5.86 9.07 -12.72
CA ILE A 147 4.63 8.40 -13.17
C ILE A 147 4.26 8.95 -14.54
N THR A 148 4.32 8.09 -15.56
CA THR A 148 3.99 8.45 -16.94
C THR A 148 2.67 7.83 -17.33
N ASN A 149 1.71 8.65 -17.79
CA ASN A 149 0.48 8.14 -18.41
C ASN A 149 0.80 7.66 -19.83
N THR A 150 0.74 6.35 -20.05
CA THR A 150 1.06 5.70 -21.33
C THR A 150 -0.18 5.37 -22.16
N GLY A 151 -1.38 5.61 -21.61
CA GLY A 151 -2.64 5.35 -22.30
C GLY A 151 -3.20 6.59 -22.98
N ASN A 152 -4.51 6.59 -23.23
CA ASN A 152 -5.21 7.59 -24.03
C ASN A 152 -6.22 8.44 -23.24
N ARG A 153 -6.23 8.34 -21.89
CA ARG A 153 -7.20 9.04 -21.05
C ARG A 153 -6.53 9.74 -19.88
N THR A 154 -6.92 10.98 -19.62
CA THR A 154 -6.48 11.72 -18.44
C THR A 154 -6.98 11.04 -17.17
N SER A 155 -6.10 10.84 -16.20
CA SER A 155 -6.45 10.23 -14.92
C SER A 155 -5.62 10.78 -13.78
N ASP A 156 -6.20 10.81 -12.60
CA ASP A 156 -5.43 10.88 -11.36
C ASP A 156 -4.65 9.57 -11.16
N TYR A 157 -3.61 9.62 -10.33
CA TYR A 157 -2.83 8.45 -9.94
C TYR A 157 -2.50 8.50 -8.45
N VAL A 158 -2.76 7.40 -7.73
CA VAL A 158 -2.34 7.25 -6.33
C VAL A 158 -1.11 6.36 -6.29
N ALA A 159 0.03 6.92 -5.90
CA ALA A 159 1.28 6.20 -5.74
C ALA A 159 1.40 5.66 -4.31
N LEU A 160 1.65 4.37 -4.18
CA LEU A 160 1.88 3.68 -2.90
C LEU A 160 3.31 3.15 -2.88
N ALA A 161 4.11 3.51 -1.88
CA ALA A 161 5.43 2.91 -1.65
C ALA A 161 5.40 2.00 -0.44
N TYR A 162 5.84 0.77 -0.66
CA TYR A 162 5.97 -0.25 0.37
C TYR A 162 7.44 -0.59 0.64
N LEU A 163 7.76 -0.86 1.89
CA LEU A 163 9.04 -1.42 2.30
C LEU A 163 8.93 -2.89 2.68
N SER A 164 9.92 -3.68 2.29
CA SER A 164 10.11 -5.07 2.71
C SER A 164 11.61 -5.40 2.82
N GLY A 165 11.96 -6.47 3.53
CA GLY A 165 13.34 -6.90 3.69
C GLY A 165 13.61 -7.63 5.00
N ASP A 166 14.84 -8.13 5.12
CA ASP A 166 15.30 -8.95 6.24
C ASP A 166 16.06 -8.10 7.28
N TYR A 167 15.49 -6.97 7.69
CA TYR A 167 16.05 -6.07 8.70
C TYR A 167 15.25 -6.14 10.00
N GLY A 168 15.93 -6.07 11.15
CA GLY A 168 15.30 -6.17 12.48
C GLY A 168 14.87 -7.60 12.86
N PRO A 169 13.99 -7.77 13.87
CA PRO A 169 13.65 -9.09 14.40
C PRO A 169 12.69 -9.87 13.49
N LYS A 170 12.85 -11.19 13.44
CA LYS A 170 11.88 -12.10 12.82
C LYS A 170 10.57 -12.16 13.63
N PRO A 171 9.42 -12.49 12.98
CA PRO A 171 9.23 -12.66 11.54
C PRO A 171 9.23 -11.32 10.79
N TYR A 172 9.49 -11.35 9.48
CA TYR A 172 9.50 -10.19 8.60
C TYR A 172 8.13 -10.00 7.92
N PRO A 173 7.58 -8.77 7.87
CA PRO A 173 6.36 -8.52 7.12
C PRO A 173 6.61 -8.73 5.62
N ILE A 174 5.58 -9.18 4.90
CA ILE A 174 5.61 -9.31 3.44
C ILE A 174 5.97 -7.96 2.81
N LYS A 175 5.29 -6.91 3.26
CA LYS A 175 5.56 -5.50 2.97
C LYS A 175 4.80 -4.59 3.94
N THR A 176 5.25 -3.35 4.13
CA THR A 176 4.58 -2.32 4.94
C THR A 176 4.48 -1.04 4.11
N LEU A 177 3.32 -0.41 4.03
CA LEU A 177 3.15 0.90 3.40
C LEU A 177 3.92 1.94 4.21
N SER A 178 4.82 2.67 3.55
CA SER A 178 5.66 3.69 4.19
C SER A 178 5.37 5.10 3.69
N ALA A 179 4.83 5.24 2.48
CA ALA A 179 4.40 6.54 1.96
C ALA A 179 3.33 6.38 0.89
N TYR A 180 2.49 7.39 0.73
CA TYR A 180 1.61 7.52 -0.43
C TYR A 180 1.37 8.98 -0.80
N THR A 181 1.02 9.21 -2.07
CA THR A 181 0.55 10.52 -2.54
C THR A 181 -0.40 10.36 -3.71
N ARG A 182 -1.15 11.43 -4.02
CA ARG A 182 -2.08 11.47 -5.15
C ARG A 182 -1.69 12.57 -6.13
N LEU A 183 -1.32 12.16 -7.33
CA LEU A 183 -1.14 13.03 -8.49
C LEU A 183 -2.48 13.26 -9.18
N ARG A 184 -2.68 14.47 -9.70
CA ARG A 184 -3.97 14.90 -10.28
C ARG A 184 -3.83 15.16 -11.77
N GLY A 185 -4.81 14.69 -12.55
CA GLY A 185 -4.98 15.10 -13.95
C GLY A 185 -3.80 14.82 -14.87
N ILE A 186 -3.14 13.65 -14.74
CA ILE A 186 -2.04 13.29 -15.64
C ILE A 186 -2.60 12.98 -17.02
N THR A 187 -2.35 13.86 -17.99
CA THR A 187 -2.84 13.70 -19.36
C THR A 187 -2.02 12.67 -20.14
N PRO A 188 -2.56 12.10 -21.24
CA PRO A 188 -1.84 11.13 -22.08
C PRO A 188 -0.45 11.60 -22.51
N GLY A 189 0.55 10.74 -22.34
CA GLY A 189 1.95 11.01 -22.69
C GLY A 189 2.70 11.92 -21.72
N GLN A 190 2.04 12.48 -20.70
CA GLN A 190 2.71 13.30 -19.68
C GLN A 190 3.30 12.44 -18.56
N THR A 191 4.40 12.94 -18.01
CA THR A 191 5.04 12.42 -16.81
C THR A 191 4.87 13.43 -15.68
N ALA A 192 4.43 12.94 -14.52
CA ALA A 192 4.41 13.70 -13.28
C ALA A 192 5.28 13.00 -12.24
N THR A 193 5.97 13.78 -11.41
CA THR A 193 6.83 13.25 -10.34
C THR A 193 6.05 13.23 -9.03
N ALA A 194 5.90 12.04 -8.44
CA ALA A 194 5.42 11.87 -7.07
C ALA A 194 6.60 11.97 -6.10
N GLU A 195 6.59 13.00 -5.26
CA GLU A 195 7.50 13.12 -4.12
C GLU A 195 6.89 12.38 -2.93
N LEU A 196 7.29 11.11 -2.74
CA LEU A 196 6.84 10.30 -1.60
C LEU A 196 7.66 10.67 -0.37
N LYS A 197 7.00 11.39 0.54
CA LYS A 197 7.57 11.80 1.83
C LYS A 197 7.27 10.75 2.89
N TRP A 198 8.28 10.45 3.69
CA TRP A 198 8.21 9.53 4.81
C TRP A 198 9.16 10.01 5.92
N THR A 199 8.91 9.51 7.11
CA THR A 199 9.69 9.80 8.31
C THR A 199 10.61 8.62 8.66
N LEU A 200 11.49 8.81 9.64
CA LEU A 200 12.29 7.70 10.18
C LEU A 200 11.39 6.60 10.78
N GLY A 201 10.26 6.96 11.38
CA GLY A 201 9.25 6.04 11.92
C GLY A 201 8.59 5.17 10.86
N ASP A 202 8.33 5.72 9.67
CA ASP A 202 7.74 4.98 8.53
C ASP A 202 8.68 3.90 7.96
N ILE A 203 9.98 4.01 8.24
CA ILE A 203 11.04 3.07 7.84
C ILE A 203 11.40 2.10 8.98
N ALA A 204 11.17 2.51 10.23
CA ALA A 204 11.50 1.76 11.42
C ALA A 204 10.62 0.52 11.62
N ARG A 205 11.06 -0.36 12.53
CA ARG A 205 10.28 -1.51 13.03
C ARG A 205 10.20 -1.46 14.55
N HIS A 206 9.42 -2.38 15.11
CA HIS A 206 9.26 -2.47 16.56
C HIS A 206 9.99 -3.71 17.08
N ASP A 207 10.70 -3.56 18.20
CA ASP A 207 11.32 -4.67 18.91
C ASP A 207 10.29 -5.43 19.78
N LYS A 208 10.76 -6.32 20.66
CA LYS A 208 9.89 -7.16 21.50
C LYS A 208 9.38 -6.41 22.74
N GLU A 209 10.06 -5.35 23.15
CA GLU A 209 9.69 -4.44 24.23
C GLU A 209 8.67 -3.38 23.76
N GLY A 210 8.58 -3.16 22.45
CA GLY A 210 7.66 -2.22 21.81
C GLY A 210 8.34 -0.96 21.30
N ASN A 211 9.66 -0.83 21.45
CA ASN A 211 10.40 0.37 21.03
C ASN A 211 10.37 0.49 19.51
N THR A 212 10.32 1.72 19.01
CA THR A 212 10.50 2.02 17.58
C THR A 212 11.99 2.08 17.29
N VAL A 213 12.48 1.20 16.43
CA VAL A 213 13.90 1.01 16.14
C VAL A 213 14.17 1.04 14.65
N LEU A 214 15.11 1.90 14.24
CA LEU A 214 15.66 1.91 12.89
C LEU A 214 16.78 0.88 12.82
N TYR A 215 16.62 -0.15 11.98
CA TYR A 215 17.56 -1.26 11.89
C TYR A 215 18.46 -1.14 10.66
N PRO A 216 19.74 -1.53 10.76
CA PRO A 216 20.57 -1.69 9.58
C PRO A 216 20.09 -2.90 8.76
N GLY A 217 20.34 -2.85 7.45
CA GLY A 217 20.02 -3.94 6.54
C GLY A 217 19.62 -3.46 5.15
N LYS A 218 19.24 -4.42 4.31
CA LYS A 218 18.76 -4.18 2.96
C LYS A 218 17.24 -3.97 2.97
N TYR A 219 16.82 -2.82 2.47
CA TYR A 219 15.43 -2.44 2.29
C TYR A 219 15.08 -2.54 0.80
N THR A 220 13.94 -3.16 0.50
CA THR A 220 13.35 -3.18 -0.84
C THR A 220 12.16 -2.24 -0.87
N ILE A 221 12.18 -1.31 -1.81
CA ILE A 221 11.07 -0.41 -2.12
C ILE A 221 10.26 -1.06 -3.23
N THR A 222 8.96 -1.19 -3.04
CA THR A 222 8.01 -1.61 -4.06
C THR A 222 7.03 -0.48 -4.32
N ILE A 223 6.90 -0.08 -5.59
CA ILE A 223 5.89 0.89 -6.02
C ILE A 223 4.67 0.14 -6.52
N ASP A 224 3.57 0.41 -5.85
CA ASP A 224 2.20 0.03 -6.19
C ASP A 224 1.80 -1.44 -6.00
N GLU A 225 0.49 -1.68 -6.12
CA GLU A 225 -0.15 -2.99 -6.11
C GLU A 225 -1.21 -3.05 -7.25
N PRO A 226 -0.99 -3.82 -8.34
CA PRO A 226 0.19 -4.64 -8.63
C PRO A 226 1.50 -3.83 -8.75
N THR A 227 2.63 -4.49 -8.56
CA THR A 227 3.95 -3.83 -8.60
C THR A 227 4.27 -3.29 -9.98
N LEU A 228 4.60 -2.00 -10.06
CA LEU A 228 5.08 -1.36 -11.29
C LEU A 228 6.60 -1.26 -11.38
N THR A 229 7.27 -1.04 -10.25
CA THR A 229 8.74 -0.97 -10.19
C THR A 229 9.24 -1.24 -8.77
N THR A 230 10.51 -1.63 -8.66
CA THR A 230 11.19 -1.87 -7.38
C THR A 230 12.58 -1.26 -7.38
N ALA A 231 13.06 -0.90 -6.19
CA ALA A 231 14.45 -0.53 -5.95
C ALA A 231 14.90 -1.10 -4.60
N SER A 232 16.19 -1.00 -4.31
CA SER A 232 16.71 -1.32 -2.98
C SER A 232 17.67 -0.25 -2.50
N PHE A 233 17.72 -0.07 -1.19
CA PHE A 233 18.74 0.71 -0.51
C PHE A 233 19.19 -0.01 0.75
N VAL A 234 20.35 0.40 1.29
CA VAL A 234 20.93 -0.18 2.50
C VAL A 234 20.99 0.88 3.59
N LEU A 235 20.53 0.53 4.79
CA LEU A 235 20.84 1.27 6.01
C LEU A 235 22.07 0.63 6.68
N GLU A 236 23.11 1.44 6.90
CA GLU A 236 24.37 1.03 7.53
C GLU A 236 24.54 1.65 8.92
N GLY A 237 25.40 1.02 9.72
CA GLY A 237 25.71 1.42 11.09
C GLY A 237 24.97 0.58 12.13
N ASP A 238 24.94 1.07 13.36
CA ASP A 238 24.22 0.42 14.45
C ASP A 238 22.73 0.78 14.43
N ALA A 239 21.91 -0.12 14.97
CA ALA A 239 20.49 0.16 15.15
C ALA A 239 20.29 1.35 16.11
N ALA A 240 19.29 2.18 15.83
CA ALA A 240 18.96 3.34 16.66
C ALA A 240 17.52 3.25 17.17
N VAL A 241 17.35 3.39 18.49
CA VAL A 241 16.03 3.55 19.10
C VAL A 241 15.55 4.98 18.82
N LEU A 242 14.42 5.10 18.14
CA LEU A 242 13.79 6.37 17.80
C LEU A 242 12.73 6.78 18.82
N ASP A 243 12.07 5.80 19.43
CA ASP A 243 11.06 5.99 20.48
C ASP A 243 11.10 4.81 21.44
N GLU A 244 11.15 5.11 22.74
CA GLU A 244 11.17 4.12 23.82
C GLU A 244 9.74 3.85 24.28
N TRP A 245 9.34 2.59 24.25
CA TRP A 245 8.01 2.20 24.71
C TRP A 245 7.93 2.35 26.24
N PRO A 246 6.96 3.11 26.77
CA PRO A 246 6.81 3.29 28.21
C PRO A 246 6.22 2.01 28.82
N ALA A 247 7.07 1.01 29.06
CA ALA A 247 6.69 -0.15 29.86
C ALA A 247 6.75 0.21 31.35
N PRO A 248 5.78 -0.22 32.17
CA PRO A 248 5.95 -0.14 33.63
C PRO A 248 7.21 -0.89 34.03
N ALA A 249 7.98 -0.34 34.97
CA ALA A 249 9.11 -1.07 35.54
C ALA A 249 8.60 -2.43 36.09
N MET A 250 9.22 -3.52 35.64
CA MET A 250 8.94 -4.87 36.14
C MET A 250 9.32 -5.01 37.62
#